data_AF-A0A0D6AJC4-F1
#
_entry.id   AF-A0A0D6AJC4-F1
#
_cell.length_a   1.000
_cell.length_b   1.000
_cell.length_c   1.000
_cell.angle_alpha   90.00
_cell.angle_beta   90.00
_cell.angle_gamma   90.00
#
_symmetry.space_group_name_H-M   'P 1'
#
loop_
_entity.id
_entity.type
_entity.pdbx_description
1 polymer ?
#
loop_
_entity_poly.entity_id
_entity_poly.type
_entity_poly.pdbx_seq_one_letter_code
_entity_poly.pdbx_strand_id
1 'polypeptide(L)'
;MDLYTLLTPPFESLVKEIHAVNHSWKLASDEIFNNEHFLAKSLRDLKVRLQVKLLRNYAPNFVYLVEDKETESEEELYSLQLISNVGNYQDAAHLPVRAAKEVLSLEEINKFSKNNQS
;
A
#
# COMPACT_ATOMS: atom_id res chain seq x y z
N MET A 1 14.74 14.18 -21.07
CA MET A 1 14.27 13.52 -19.84
C MET A 1 13.01 14.24 -19.42
N ASP A 2 11.86 13.58 -19.44
CA ASP A 2 10.58 14.22 -19.17
C ASP A 2 10.40 14.46 -17.65
N LEU A 3 9.65 15.50 -17.27
CA LEU A 3 9.42 15.90 -15.88
C LEU A 3 8.76 14.79 -15.04
N TYR A 4 7.90 13.96 -15.65
CA TYR A 4 7.28 12.80 -15.00
C TYR A 4 8.29 11.73 -14.60
N THR A 5 9.31 11.51 -15.44
CA THR A 5 10.40 10.57 -15.16
C THR A 5 11.24 11.02 -13.94
N LEU A 6 11.37 12.33 -13.72
CA LEU A 6 12.12 12.88 -12.57
C LEU A 6 11.33 12.87 -11.25
N LEU A 7 10.00 12.91 -11.30
CA LEU A 7 9.13 13.00 -10.12
C LEU A 7 8.57 11.66 -9.64
N THR A 8 8.63 10.63 -10.50
CA THR A 8 8.19 9.28 -10.16
C THR A 8 9.37 8.52 -9.54
N PRO A 9 9.32 8.19 -8.22
CA PRO A 9 10.37 7.39 -7.61
C PRO A 9 10.41 6.02 -8.27
N PRO A 10 11.59 5.39 -8.41
CA PRO A 10 11.70 4.03 -8.92
C PRO A 10 10.76 3.09 -8.15
N PHE A 11 10.07 2.21 -8.88
CA PHE A 11 9.10 1.26 -8.33
C PHE A 11 9.64 0.55 -7.08
N GLU A 12 10.84 -0.02 -7.17
CA GLU A 12 11.46 -0.73 -6.05
C GLU A 12 11.73 0.16 -4.83
N SER A 13 12.14 1.40 -5.05
CA SER A 13 12.38 2.36 -3.96
C SER A 13 11.08 2.67 -3.22
N LEU A 14 9.98 2.83 -3.96
CA LEU A 14 8.67 3.10 -3.36
C LEU A 14 8.15 1.89 -2.57
N VAL A 15 8.34 0.67 -3.06
CA VAL A 15 7.98 -0.56 -2.31
C VAL A 15 8.78 -0.66 -1.01
N LYS A 16 10.11 -0.44 -1.07
CA LYS A 16 10.97 -0.45 0.12
C LYS A 16 10.59 0.63 1.13
N GLU A 17 10.24 1.83 0.65
CA GLU A 17 9.79 2.94 1.49
C GLU A 17 8.46 2.62 2.20
N ILE A 18 7.49 2.02 1.49
CA ILE A 18 6.22 1.58 2.09
C ILE A 18 6.47 0.60 3.24
N HIS A 19 7.36 -0.38 3.06
CA HIS A 19 7.70 -1.34 4.12
C HIS A 19 8.41 -0.68 5.31
N ALA A 20 9.33 0.25 5.06
CA ALA A 20 10.01 1.00 6.12
C ALA A 20 9.02 1.83 6.96
N VAL A 21 8.08 2.52 6.30
CA VAL A 21 7.03 3.30 6.99
C VAL A 21 6.04 2.38 7.71
N ASN A 22 5.67 1.25 7.12
CA ASN A 22 4.80 0.25 7.75
C ASN A 22 5.44 -0.36 9.02
N HIS A 23 6.73 -0.68 8.98
CA HIS A 23 7.48 -1.13 10.16
C HIS A 23 7.50 -0.04 11.25
N SER A 24 7.77 1.21 10.85
CA SER A 24 7.78 2.34 11.78
C SER A 24 6.40 2.57 12.41
N TRP A 25 5.32 2.40 11.64
CA TRP A 25 3.96 2.46 12.14
C TRP A 25 3.71 1.37 13.18
N LYS A 26 4.02 0.09 12.88
CA LYS A 26 3.88 -1.03 13.83
C LYS A 26 4.64 -0.80 15.13
N LEU A 27 5.89 -0.35 15.03
CA LEU A 27 6.69 0.01 16.20
C LEU A 27 6.02 1.11 17.03
N ALA A 28 5.53 2.17 16.37
CA ALA A 28 4.86 3.27 17.06
C ALA A 28 3.49 2.87 17.65
N SER A 29 2.72 2.04 16.96
CA SER A 29 1.36 1.66 17.38
C SER A 29 1.31 0.54 18.39
N ASP A 30 2.21 -0.44 18.28
CA ASP A 30 2.10 -1.72 18.99
C ASP A 30 3.13 -1.83 20.13
N GLU A 31 4.29 -1.19 19.98
CA GLU A 31 5.41 -1.36 20.93
C GLU A 31 5.70 -0.11 21.78
N ILE A 32 5.66 1.10 21.19
CA ILE A 32 6.08 2.33 21.89
C ILE A 32 4.89 3.12 22.45
N PHE A 33 3.83 3.29 21.66
CA PHE A 33 2.66 4.09 22.03
C PHE A 33 1.37 3.26 21.90
N ASN A 34 0.39 3.77 21.16
CA ASN A 34 -0.83 3.09 20.77
C ASN A 34 -1.30 3.64 19.41
N ASN A 35 -2.28 3.00 18.79
CA ASN A 35 -2.86 3.44 17.52
C ASN A 35 -3.47 4.85 17.53
N GLU A 36 -3.80 5.40 18.71
CA GLU A 36 -4.38 6.73 18.84
C GLU A 36 -3.34 7.85 18.90
N HIS A 37 -2.07 7.53 19.12
CA HIS A 37 -0.98 8.49 19.20
C HIS A 37 -0.74 9.18 17.84
N PHE A 38 -0.46 10.49 17.86
CA PHE A 38 -0.34 11.30 16.63
C PHE A 38 0.72 10.79 15.67
N LEU A 39 1.82 10.22 16.19
CA LEU A 39 2.88 9.65 15.37
C LEU A 39 2.42 8.37 14.66
N ALA A 40 1.73 7.47 15.36
CA ALA A 40 1.17 6.25 14.77
C ALA A 40 0.18 6.60 13.65
N LYS A 41 -0.73 7.56 13.90
CA LYS A 41 -1.65 8.10 12.90
C LYS A 41 -0.92 8.69 11.69
N SER A 42 0.09 9.53 11.92
CA SER A 42 0.85 10.16 10.84
C SER A 42 1.60 9.15 9.97
N LEU A 43 2.17 8.12 10.57
CA LEU A 43 2.89 7.05 9.86
C LEU A 43 1.92 6.16 9.07
N ARG A 44 0.77 5.79 9.65
CA ARG A 44 -0.29 5.08 8.95
C ARG A 44 -0.75 5.86 7.72
N ASP A 45 -1.05 7.15 7.89
CA ASP A 45 -1.54 7.99 6.80
C ASP A 45 -0.45 8.20 5.72
N LEU A 46 0.83 8.28 6.11
CA LEU A 46 1.95 8.32 5.17
C LEU A 46 2.06 7.02 4.37
N LYS A 47 1.99 5.86 5.03
CA LYS A 47 1.97 4.55 4.37
C LYS A 47 0.85 4.48 3.34
N VAL A 48 -0.38 4.87 3.72
CA VAL A 48 -1.53 4.87 2.80
C VAL A 48 -1.27 5.77 1.58
N ARG A 49 -0.73 6.98 1.77
CA ARG A 49 -0.38 7.86 0.65
C ARG A 49 0.68 7.26 -0.28
N LEU A 50 1.68 6.58 0.26
CA LEU A 50 2.71 5.90 -0.54
C LEU A 50 2.12 4.71 -1.32
N GLN A 51 1.24 3.93 -0.70
CA GLN A 51 0.51 2.84 -1.37
C GLN A 51 -0.37 3.35 -2.51
N VAL A 52 -1.10 4.45 -2.31
CA VAL A 52 -1.88 5.10 -3.38
C VAL A 52 -0.98 5.59 -4.50
N LYS A 53 0.17 6.20 -4.18
CA LYS A 53 1.15 6.63 -5.17
C LYS A 53 1.67 5.43 -5.98
N LEU A 54 1.94 4.30 -5.33
CA LEU A 54 2.38 3.08 -6.01
C LEU A 54 1.30 2.58 -7.00
N LEU A 55 0.05 2.48 -6.55
CA LEU A 55 -1.06 2.02 -7.39
C LEU A 55 -1.29 2.94 -8.60
N ARG A 56 -1.37 4.25 -8.39
CA ARG A 56 -1.63 5.21 -9.48
C ARG A 56 -0.56 5.22 -10.57
N ASN A 57 0.69 4.95 -10.22
CA ASN A 57 1.80 4.98 -11.18
C ASN A 57 2.09 3.62 -11.82
N TYR A 58 1.78 2.52 -11.12
CA TYR A 58 2.30 1.19 -11.50
C TYR A 58 1.24 0.08 -11.61
N ALA A 59 0.00 0.30 -11.13
CA ALA A 59 -1.08 -0.65 -11.31
C ALA A 59 -1.75 -0.52 -12.70
N PRO A 60 -2.24 -1.63 -13.28
CA PRO A 60 -2.19 -3.01 -12.75
C PRO A 60 -0.90 -3.77 -13.14
N ASN A 61 0.01 -3.13 -13.89
CA ASN A 61 1.10 -3.81 -14.59
C ASN A 61 2.24 -4.31 -13.70
N PHE A 62 2.40 -3.76 -12.49
CA PHE A 62 3.43 -4.19 -11.55
C PHE A 62 2.89 -4.51 -10.15
N VAL A 63 1.73 -3.95 -9.80
CA VAL A 63 1.08 -4.12 -8.50
C VAL A 63 -0.43 -4.08 -8.69
N TYR A 64 -1.17 -4.80 -7.86
CA TYR A 64 -2.63 -4.80 -7.86
C TYR A 64 -3.19 -5.06 -6.47
N LEU A 65 -4.44 -4.66 -6.24
CA LEU A 65 -5.19 -4.96 -5.02
C LEU A 65 -5.77 -6.38 -5.09
N VAL A 66 -5.61 -7.12 -4.01
CA VAL A 66 -6.26 -8.42 -3.77
C VAL A 66 -6.90 -8.40 -2.40
N GLU A 67 -8.16 -8.82 -2.28
CA GLU A 67 -8.76 -9.03 -0.97
C GLU A 67 -7.98 -10.11 -0.22
N ASP A 68 -7.50 -9.77 0.98
CA ASP A 68 -6.87 -10.72 1.87
C ASP A 68 -7.93 -11.33 2.79
N LYS A 69 -8.11 -12.65 2.65
CA LYS A 69 -9.06 -13.45 3.43
C LYS A 69 -8.35 -14.37 4.42
N GLU A 70 -7.01 -14.37 4.43
CA GLU A 70 -6.19 -15.27 5.25
C GLU A 70 -5.67 -14.55 6.50
N THR A 71 -5.38 -13.26 6.42
CA THR A 71 -4.96 -12.49 7.60
C THR A 71 -6.13 -12.29 8.57
N GLU A 72 -5.98 -12.82 9.78
CA GLU A 72 -6.88 -12.51 10.90
C GLU A 72 -6.77 -11.03 11.28
N SER A 73 -7.81 -10.26 11.00
CA SER A 73 -7.90 -8.82 11.21
C SER A 73 -9.31 -8.43 11.63
N GLU A 74 -9.44 -7.39 12.46
CA GLU A 74 -10.74 -6.84 12.85
C GLU A 74 -11.44 -6.10 11.70
N GLU A 75 -10.70 -5.75 10.64
CA GLU A 75 -11.24 -5.12 9.43
C GLU A 75 -10.78 -5.83 8.15
N GLU A 76 -11.58 -5.74 7.09
CA GLU A 76 -11.25 -6.25 5.76
C GLU A 76 -9.99 -5.57 5.22
N LEU A 77 -9.08 -6.37 4.63
CA LEU A 77 -7.81 -5.89 4.11
C LEU A 77 -7.70 -6.16 2.62
N TYR A 78 -7.06 -5.23 1.91
CA TYR A 78 -6.40 -5.52 0.65
C TYR A 78 -4.91 -5.80 0.90
N SER A 79 -4.37 -6.81 0.23
CA SER A 79 -2.94 -6.95 -0.01
C SER A 79 -2.58 -6.30 -1.35
N LEU A 80 -1.54 -5.45 -1.35
CA LEU A 80 -1.01 -4.85 -2.57
C LEU A 80 0.03 -5.79 -3.19
N GLN A 81 -0.44 -6.78 -3.94
CA GLN A 81 0.40 -7.85 -4.49
C GLN A 81 1.28 -7.36 -5.63
N LEU A 82 2.56 -7.72 -5.59
CA LEU A 82 3.52 -7.40 -6.64
C LEU A 82 3.51 -8.50 -7.70
N ILE A 83 3.59 -8.12 -8.98
CA ILE A 83 3.71 -9.10 -10.08
C ILE A 83 5.09 -9.78 -10.05
N SER A 84 6.11 -9.10 -9.57
CA SER A 84 7.45 -9.64 -9.37
C SER A 84 8.00 -9.15 -8.04
N ASN A 85 8.74 -10.02 -7.35
CA ASN A 85 9.28 -9.71 -6.04
C ASN A 85 10.23 -8.51 -6.11
N VAL A 86 10.17 -7.65 -5.10
CA VAL A 86 11.16 -6.59 -4.89
C VAL A 86 12.01 -7.00 -3.70
N GLY A 87 13.19 -7.57 -3.97
CA GLY A 87 13.99 -8.23 -2.93
C GLY A 87 13.20 -9.39 -2.31
N ASN A 88 12.91 -9.30 -1.01
CA ASN A 88 12.15 -10.31 -0.27
C ASN A 88 10.65 -10.01 -0.17
N TYR A 89 10.18 -8.90 -0.76
CA TYR A 89 8.79 -8.50 -0.68
C TYR A 89 7.99 -9.07 -1.85
N GLN A 90 6.87 -9.73 -1.53
CA GLN A 90 5.86 -10.19 -2.50
C GLN A 90 4.67 -9.24 -2.59
N ASP A 91 4.51 -8.35 -1.60
CA ASP A 91 3.48 -7.32 -1.54
C ASP A 91 4.08 -5.96 -1.14
N ALA A 92 3.28 -4.90 -1.23
CA ALA A 92 3.55 -3.57 -0.68
C ALA A 92 2.69 -3.29 0.56
N ALA A 93 2.65 -4.24 1.49
CA ALA A 93 1.90 -4.27 2.74
C ALA A 93 0.37 -4.21 2.58
N HIS A 94 -0.33 -4.59 3.66
CA HIS A 94 -1.79 -4.53 3.71
C HIS A 94 -2.32 -3.10 3.79
N LEU A 95 -3.47 -2.87 3.16
CA LEU A 95 -4.23 -1.62 3.16
C LEU A 95 -5.68 -1.95 3.58
N PRO A 96 -6.19 -1.39 4.68
CA PRO A 96 -7.59 -1.56 5.04
C PRO A 96 -8.55 -1.16 3.92
N VAL A 97 -9.59 -1.96 3.68
CA VAL A 97 -10.61 -1.68 2.67
C VAL A 97 -11.28 -0.33 2.93
N ARG A 98 -11.54 0.00 4.20
CA ARG A 98 -12.05 1.33 4.60
C ARG A 98 -11.10 2.44 4.17
N ALA A 99 -9.81 2.32 4.46
CA ALA A 99 -8.81 3.32 4.10
C ALA A 99 -8.67 3.47 2.58
N ALA A 100 -8.72 2.36 1.83
CA ALA A 100 -8.73 2.39 0.37
C ALA A 100 -9.94 3.19 -0.17
N LYS A 101 -11.14 2.93 0.35
CA LYS A 101 -12.38 3.62 -0.03
C LYS A 101 -12.40 5.12 0.33
N GLU A 102 -11.58 5.55 1.30
CA GLU A 102 -11.44 6.96 1.67
C GLU A 102 -10.56 7.76 0.70
N VAL A 103 -9.60 7.12 0.03
CA VAL A 103 -8.56 7.81 -0.75
C VAL A 103 -8.53 7.45 -2.25
N LEU A 104 -9.23 6.38 -2.64
CA LEU A 104 -9.39 5.93 -4.02
C LEU A 104 -10.86 6.01 -4.43
N SER A 105 -11.10 6.37 -5.70
CA SER A 105 -12.44 6.24 -6.27
C SER A 105 -12.80 4.76 -6.50
N LEU A 106 -14.09 4.45 -6.65
CA LEU A 106 -14.53 3.10 -7.02
C LEU A 106 -13.93 2.65 -8.37
N GLU A 107 -13.80 3.58 -9.32
CA GLU A 107 -13.14 3.31 -10.61
C GLU A 107 -11.67 2.95 -10.44
N GLU A 108 -10.95 3.66 -9.56
CA GLU A 108 -9.57 3.34 -9.22
C GLU A 108 -9.46 1.97 -8.55
N ILE A 109 -10.32 1.68 -7.57
CA ILE A 109 -10.35 0.36 -6.91
C ILE A 109 -10.57 -0.75 -7.95
N ASN A 110 -11.55 -0.62 -8.84
CA ASN A 110 -11.82 -1.61 -9.88
C ASN A 110 -10.67 -1.74 -10.90
N LYS A 111 -10.02 -0.62 -11.24
CA LYS A 111 -8.85 -0.60 -12.14
C LYS A 111 -7.64 -1.26 -11.50
N PHE A 112 -7.42 -1.03 -10.21
CA PHE A 112 -6.25 -1.51 -9.48
C PHE A 112 -6.43 -2.92 -8.94
N SER A 113 -7.67 -3.41 -8.81
CA SER A 113 -7.96 -4.77 -8.38
C SER A 113 -7.55 -5.77 -9.45
N LYS A 114 -7.13 -6.96 -9.02
CA LYS A 114 -6.94 -8.09 -9.92
C LYS A 114 -8.31 -8.48 -10.50
N ASN A 115 -8.66 -7.92 -11.64
CA ASN A 115 -9.78 -8.44 -12.41
C ASN A 115 -9.38 -9.85 -12.86
N ASN A 116 -10.19 -10.85 -12.53
CA ASN A 116 -10.05 -12.20 -13.08
C ASN A 116 -10.21 -12.11 -14.60
N GLN A 117 -9.13 -11.82 -15.32
CA GLN A 117 -9.05 -12.14 -16.74
C GLN A 117 -8.88 -13.65 -16.81
N SER A 118 -10.02 -14.33 -16.81
CA SER A 118 -10.20 -15.69 -17.31
C SER A 118 -10.75 -15.62 -18.73
#